data_AF-A0A4Q4TRB8-F1
#
_entry.id   AF-A0A4Q4TRB8-F1
#
_cell.length_a   1.000
_cell.length_b   1.000
_cell.length_c   1.000
_cell.angle_alpha   90.00
_cell.angle_beta   90.00
_cell.angle_gamma   90.00
#
_symmetry.space_group_name_H-M   'P 1'
#
loop_
_entity.id
_entity.type
_entity.pdbx_description
1 polymer ?
#
loop_
_entity_poly.entity_id
_entity_poly.type
_entity_poly.pdbx_seq_one_letter_code
_entity_poly.pdbx_strand_id
1 'polypeptide(L)'
;MLHTRLDRLFWNPLMAPDSPYRELWKGRTNADGFHKLPLVQDIGLAEGMADWNFRDKIREMTDYLAHMFVADRTGNLLDASTGWNGREFFENKVFMMEGIYNGVLGAIRTNFDGHKQAELFTAPLEESDTEKRQAAEDFVIEMLEKSHMYKVCHISADGLPALGDLVKNEGFRDVDHRLGTFDETYRYGTVHWESTREVERLTRQPTGEELIRATPTEPARRES
;
A
#
# COMPACT_ATOMS: atom_id res chain seq x y z
N MET A 1 -19.68 -10.44 -8.51
CA MET A 1 -19.31 -10.42 -9.95
C MET A 1 -18.10 -9.53 -10.26
N LEU A 2 -17.33 -9.06 -9.26
CA LEU A 2 -16.09 -8.29 -9.43
C LEU A 2 -14.83 -9.14 -9.70
N HIS A 3 -14.79 -10.39 -9.22
CA HIS A 3 -13.61 -11.25 -9.35
C HIS A 3 -13.17 -11.49 -10.80
N THR A 4 -14.08 -11.86 -11.70
CA THR A 4 -13.71 -12.21 -13.09
C THR A 4 -13.10 -11.06 -13.93
N ARG A 5 -13.37 -9.79 -13.57
CA ARG A 5 -12.78 -8.63 -14.28
C ARG A 5 -11.42 -8.25 -13.69
N LEU A 6 -11.25 -8.37 -12.38
CA LEU A 6 -9.96 -8.19 -11.72
C LEU A 6 -8.98 -9.28 -12.15
N ASP A 7 -9.45 -10.50 -12.38
CA ASP A 7 -8.59 -11.58 -12.90
C ASP A 7 -7.95 -11.20 -14.23
N ARG A 8 -8.72 -10.66 -15.18
CA ARG A 8 -8.18 -10.29 -16.50
C ARG A 8 -7.30 -9.05 -16.49
N LEU A 9 -7.63 -8.06 -15.67
CA LEU A 9 -6.93 -6.77 -15.66
C LEU A 9 -5.73 -6.74 -14.72
N PHE A 10 -5.70 -7.60 -13.71
CA PHE A 10 -4.69 -7.59 -12.65
C PHE A 10 -3.98 -8.93 -12.53
N TRP A 11 -4.69 -10.02 -12.21
CA TRP A 11 -4.04 -11.30 -11.92
C TRP A 11 -3.42 -11.98 -13.13
N ASN A 12 -4.08 -11.94 -14.29
CA ASN A 12 -3.58 -12.55 -15.52
C ASN A 12 -2.27 -11.90 -15.99
N PRO A 13 -2.17 -10.56 -16.10
CA PRO A 13 -0.89 -9.90 -16.36
C PRO A 13 0.16 -10.20 -15.28
N LEU A 14 -0.21 -10.15 -13.99
CA LEU A 14 0.74 -10.35 -12.90
C LEU A 14 1.30 -11.78 -12.85
N MET A 15 0.53 -12.78 -13.28
CA MET A 15 0.92 -14.19 -13.31
C MET A 15 1.33 -14.68 -14.70
N ALA A 16 1.43 -13.79 -15.69
CA ALA A 16 1.88 -14.12 -17.02
C ALA A 16 3.30 -14.73 -17.00
N PRO A 17 3.65 -15.63 -17.92
CA PRO A 17 4.98 -16.27 -17.96
C PRO A 17 6.16 -15.28 -18.01
N ASP A 18 5.93 -14.11 -18.61
CA ASP A 18 6.86 -12.99 -18.78
C ASP A 18 6.70 -11.91 -17.70
N SER A 19 5.91 -12.16 -16.66
CA SER A 19 5.77 -11.24 -15.54
C SER A 19 6.98 -11.31 -14.61
N PRO A 20 7.55 -10.17 -14.21
CA PRO A 20 8.66 -10.14 -13.26
C PRO A 20 8.21 -10.59 -11.86
N TYR A 21 6.93 -10.42 -11.51
CA TYR A 21 6.36 -10.96 -10.28
C TYR A 21 6.40 -12.48 -10.26
N ARG A 22 6.03 -13.14 -11.37
CA ARG A 22 6.11 -14.60 -11.46
C ARG A 22 7.54 -15.10 -11.36
N GLU A 23 8.51 -14.39 -11.97
CA GLU A 23 9.91 -14.77 -11.90
C GLU A 23 10.46 -14.66 -10.46
N LEU A 24 10.04 -13.67 -9.66
CA LEU A 24 10.38 -13.61 -8.23
C LEU A 24 9.99 -14.90 -7.47
N TRP A 25 8.80 -15.42 -7.74
CA TRP A 25 8.22 -16.56 -7.01
C TRP A 25 8.60 -17.94 -7.57
N LYS A 26 9.40 -17.99 -8.64
CA LYS A 26 9.73 -19.25 -9.33
C LYS A 26 10.46 -20.22 -8.41
N GLY A 27 9.79 -21.33 -8.10
CA GLY A 27 10.31 -22.38 -7.21
C GLY A 27 10.35 -21.97 -5.73
N ARG A 28 9.57 -20.97 -5.32
CA ARG A 28 9.57 -20.42 -3.95
C ARG A 28 8.17 -20.36 -3.36
N THR A 29 8.10 -20.50 -2.04
CA THR A 29 6.85 -20.40 -1.26
C THR A 29 6.90 -19.33 -0.18
N ASN A 30 8.05 -18.67 0.00
CA ASN A 30 8.26 -17.52 0.88
C ASN A 30 9.18 -16.50 0.21
N ALA A 31 9.25 -15.31 0.82
CA ALA A 31 10.02 -14.18 0.30
C ALA A 31 11.50 -14.19 0.73
N ASP A 32 11.94 -15.19 1.51
CA ASP A 32 13.26 -15.19 2.12
C ASP A 32 14.36 -15.20 1.06
N GLY A 33 15.28 -14.24 1.16
CA GLY A 33 16.39 -14.08 0.24
C GLY A 33 16.04 -13.45 -1.10
N PHE A 34 14.85 -12.87 -1.29
CA PHE A 34 14.50 -12.10 -2.50
C PHE A 34 15.47 -10.95 -2.77
N HIS A 35 16.01 -10.31 -1.72
CA HIS A 35 17.04 -9.28 -1.79
C HIS A 35 18.32 -9.75 -2.49
N LYS A 36 18.55 -11.07 -2.61
CA LYS A 36 19.69 -11.65 -3.34
C LYS A 36 19.40 -11.89 -4.81
N LEU A 37 18.14 -11.78 -5.24
CA LEU A 37 17.74 -12.03 -6.62
C LEU A 37 18.27 -10.91 -7.51
N PRO A 38 18.86 -11.24 -8.68
CA PRO A 38 19.36 -10.24 -9.62
C PRO A 38 18.33 -9.17 -9.99
N LEU A 39 17.05 -9.55 -10.15
CA LEU A 39 15.98 -8.60 -10.44
C LEU A 39 15.81 -7.53 -9.35
N VAL A 40 15.92 -7.90 -8.08
CA VAL A 40 15.83 -6.92 -6.97
C VAL A 40 17.12 -6.11 -6.87
N GLN A 41 18.26 -6.72 -7.16
CA GLN A 41 19.56 -6.09 -7.16
C GLN A 41 19.75 -5.02 -8.25
N ASP A 42 18.90 -4.99 -9.28
CA ASP A 42 18.91 -3.93 -10.31
C ASP A 42 18.41 -2.57 -9.76
N ILE A 43 17.54 -2.58 -8.74
CA ILE A 43 16.96 -1.37 -8.14
C ILE A 43 17.55 -1.06 -6.76
N GLY A 44 18.15 -2.05 -6.09
CA GLY A 44 18.82 -1.89 -4.80
C GLY A 44 18.00 -2.38 -3.61
N LEU A 45 18.51 -2.13 -2.40
CA LEU A 45 17.87 -2.51 -1.14
C LEU A 45 16.96 -1.40 -0.62
N ALA A 46 16.10 -1.72 0.34
CA ALA A 46 15.22 -0.78 1.03
C ALA A 46 15.96 0.17 2.00
N GLU A 47 17.01 0.83 1.55
CA GLU A 47 17.86 1.70 2.38
C GLU A 47 17.10 2.94 2.87
N GLY A 48 16.14 3.47 2.10
CA GLY A 48 15.26 4.56 2.55
C GLY A 48 14.37 4.19 3.76
N MET A 49 14.21 2.91 4.06
CA MET A 49 13.50 2.43 5.27
C MET A 49 14.42 2.32 6.49
N ALA A 50 15.74 2.48 6.31
CA ALA A 50 16.71 2.43 7.41
C ALA A 50 16.47 3.55 8.44
N ASP A 51 15.88 4.67 8.01
CA ASP A 51 15.54 5.82 8.85
C ASP A 51 14.36 5.55 9.81
N TRP A 52 13.63 4.45 9.61
CA TRP A 52 12.49 4.06 10.45
C TRP A 52 12.89 3.10 11.59
N ASN A 53 14.14 3.18 12.07
CA ASN A 53 14.73 2.27 13.08
C ASN A 53 14.85 0.79 12.63
N PHE A 54 14.82 0.51 11.32
CA PHE A 54 14.94 -0.84 10.76
C PHE A 54 16.32 -1.15 10.17
N ARG A 55 17.39 -0.46 10.60
CA ARG A 55 18.75 -0.62 10.03
C ARG A 55 19.20 -2.08 9.94
N ASP A 56 18.98 -2.85 10.99
CA ASP A 56 19.38 -4.26 11.03
C ASP A 56 18.43 -5.19 10.26
N LYS A 57 17.27 -4.68 9.83
CA LYS A 57 16.21 -5.42 9.12
C LYS A 57 16.05 -5.01 7.65
N ILE A 58 16.95 -4.20 7.09
CA ILE A 58 16.85 -3.74 5.68
C ILE A 58 16.68 -4.91 4.71
N ARG A 59 17.39 -6.02 4.91
CA ARG A 59 17.31 -7.20 4.05
C ARG A 59 15.96 -7.91 4.18
N GLU A 60 15.49 -8.13 5.40
CA GLU A 60 14.17 -8.74 5.67
C GLU A 60 13.05 -7.86 5.12
N MET A 61 13.18 -6.54 5.25
CA MET A 61 12.23 -5.59 4.69
C MET A 61 12.28 -5.59 3.16
N THR A 62 13.47 -5.68 2.56
CA THR A 62 13.62 -5.81 1.11
C THR A 62 12.98 -7.11 0.63
N ASP A 63 13.14 -8.21 1.34
CA ASP A 63 12.48 -9.49 1.04
C ASP A 63 10.96 -9.34 1.06
N TYR A 64 10.42 -8.78 2.15
CA TYR A 64 8.99 -8.53 2.33
C TYR A 64 8.40 -7.61 1.23
N LEU A 65 9.13 -6.56 0.86
CA LEU A 65 8.68 -5.55 -0.09
C LEU A 65 9.09 -5.84 -1.54
N ALA A 66 9.80 -6.92 -1.84
CA ALA A 66 10.42 -7.15 -3.14
C ALA A 66 9.45 -7.09 -4.34
N HIS A 67 8.16 -7.38 -4.13
CA HIS A 67 7.12 -7.19 -5.14
C HIS A 67 6.94 -5.70 -5.53
N MET A 68 7.06 -4.77 -4.58
CA MET A 68 7.09 -3.32 -4.84
C MET A 68 8.37 -2.91 -5.57
N PHE A 69 9.51 -3.50 -5.22
CA PHE A 69 10.80 -3.22 -5.86
C PHE A 69 10.80 -3.64 -7.33
N VAL A 70 10.16 -4.77 -7.65
CA VAL A 70 9.98 -5.19 -9.04
C VAL A 70 9.00 -4.30 -9.81
N ALA A 71 7.99 -3.72 -9.15
CA ALA A 71 7.13 -2.72 -9.77
C ALA A 71 7.92 -1.42 -10.06
N ASP A 72 8.76 -0.97 -9.13
CA ASP A 72 9.62 0.20 -9.34
C ASP A 72 10.67 -0.03 -10.44
N ARG A 73 11.29 -1.22 -10.44
CA ARG A 73 12.14 -1.70 -11.54
C ARG A 73 11.40 -1.61 -12.88
N THR A 74 10.15 -2.06 -12.94
CA THR A 74 9.32 -2.00 -14.15
C THR A 74 9.10 -0.56 -14.60
N GLY A 75 8.83 0.37 -13.67
CA GLY A 75 8.74 1.80 -13.95
C GLY A 75 10.07 2.46 -14.31
N ASN A 76 11.19 1.75 -14.20
CA ASN A 76 12.52 2.21 -14.58
C ASN A 76 13.20 1.37 -15.68
N LEU A 77 12.47 0.42 -16.27
CA LEU A 77 12.96 -0.52 -17.27
C LEU A 77 12.83 0.06 -18.69
N LEU A 78 13.90 -0.07 -19.47
CA LEU A 78 13.84 -0.05 -20.94
C LEU A 78 14.01 -1.48 -21.43
N ASP A 79 12.91 -2.09 -21.89
CA ASP A 79 12.87 -3.49 -22.32
C ASP A 79 13.71 -3.68 -23.58
N ALA A 80 14.81 -4.43 -23.46
CA ALA A 80 15.73 -4.72 -24.54
C ALA A 80 15.14 -5.60 -25.65
N SER A 81 14.04 -6.31 -25.38
CA SER A 81 13.39 -7.21 -26.34
C SER A 81 12.29 -6.52 -27.15
N THR A 82 11.53 -5.61 -26.53
CA THR A 82 10.37 -4.94 -27.16
C THR A 82 10.60 -3.46 -27.45
N GLY A 83 11.61 -2.84 -26.82
CA GLY A 83 11.82 -1.40 -26.83
C GLY A 83 10.85 -0.62 -25.92
N TRP A 84 9.99 -1.30 -25.14
CA TRP A 84 9.07 -0.64 -24.23
C TRP A 84 9.82 0.12 -23.12
N ASN A 85 9.44 1.39 -22.93
CA ASN A 85 10.07 2.27 -21.94
C ASN A 85 9.10 2.52 -20.77
N GLY A 86 9.38 1.88 -19.64
CA GLY A 86 8.58 2.01 -18.43
C GLY A 86 8.64 3.41 -17.82
N ARG A 87 9.79 4.08 -17.86
CA ARG A 87 9.93 5.45 -17.35
C ARG A 87 9.04 6.42 -18.12
N GLU A 88 9.10 6.37 -19.45
CA GLU A 88 8.25 7.18 -20.33
C GLU A 88 6.76 6.87 -20.11
N PHE A 89 6.41 5.59 -19.95
CA PHE A 89 5.04 5.19 -19.67
C PHE A 89 4.55 5.77 -18.35
N PHE A 90 5.32 5.66 -17.26
CA PHE A 90 4.92 6.21 -15.97
C PHE A 90 4.80 7.73 -15.98
N GLU A 91 5.72 8.43 -16.66
CA GLU A 91 5.68 9.90 -16.77
C GLU A 91 4.44 10.38 -17.55
N ASN A 92 4.06 9.67 -18.61
CA ASN A 92 3.06 10.16 -19.56
C ASN A 92 1.67 9.51 -19.44
N LYS A 93 1.58 8.31 -18.87
CA LYS A 93 0.37 7.47 -18.87
C LYS A 93 -0.12 7.09 -17.48
N VAL A 94 0.71 7.21 -16.44
CA VAL A 94 0.30 6.91 -15.06
C VAL A 94 -0.16 8.18 -14.36
N PHE A 95 -1.32 8.09 -13.72
CA PHE A 95 -1.85 9.12 -12.84
C PHE A 95 -1.38 8.82 -11.41
N MET A 96 -0.37 9.55 -10.95
CA MET A 96 0.15 9.40 -9.59
C MET A 96 -0.62 10.32 -8.63
N MET A 97 -0.82 9.85 -7.41
CA MET A 97 -1.46 10.59 -6.31
C MET A 97 -0.63 10.41 -5.05
N GLU A 98 -0.82 11.29 -4.07
CA GLU A 98 -0.28 11.10 -2.73
C GLU A 98 -0.82 9.78 -2.16
N GLY A 99 0.04 8.89 -1.67
CA GLY A 99 -0.37 7.54 -1.26
C GLY A 99 -0.45 7.31 0.24
N ILE A 100 0.26 8.10 1.05
CA ILE A 100 0.39 7.88 2.49
C ILE A 100 -0.85 8.43 3.18
N TYR A 101 -1.14 9.72 3.06
CA TYR A 101 -2.35 10.29 3.65
C TYR A 101 -3.60 9.71 3.00
N ASN A 102 -3.62 9.47 1.68
CA ASN A 102 -4.78 8.85 1.05
C ASN A 102 -5.02 7.38 1.41
N GLY A 103 -4.06 6.71 2.08
CA GLY A 103 -4.15 5.30 2.43
C GLY A 103 -4.18 5.03 3.94
N VAL A 104 -3.35 5.71 4.73
CA VAL A 104 -3.12 5.38 6.15
C VAL A 104 -3.51 6.51 7.11
N LEU A 105 -4.35 7.47 6.67
CA LEU A 105 -4.73 8.64 7.47
C LEU A 105 -5.26 8.29 8.87
N GLY A 106 -6.17 7.32 8.99
CA GLY A 106 -6.74 6.97 10.30
C GLY A 106 -5.69 6.47 11.28
N ALA A 107 -4.70 5.69 10.81
CA ALA A 107 -3.57 5.28 11.63
C ALA A 107 -2.70 6.48 12.03
N ILE A 108 -2.43 7.43 11.13
CA ILE A 108 -1.67 8.65 11.47
C ILE A 108 -2.42 9.46 12.56
N ARG A 109 -3.74 9.61 12.42
CA ARG A 109 -4.56 10.41 13.35
C ARG A 109 -4.67 9.80 14.75
N THR A 110 -4.49 8.50 14.88
CA THR A 110 -4.45 7.85 16.19
C THR A 110 -3.03 7.50 16.64
N ASN A 111 -2.00 8.04 16.00
CA ASN A 111 -0.60 7.72 16.30
C ASN A 111 -0.34 6.20 16.26
N PHE A 112 -0.93 5.54 15.28
CA PHE A 112 -0.86 4.11 15.02
C PHE A 112 -1.44 3.22 16.13
N ASP A 113 -2.16 3.79 17.09
CA ASP A 113 -2.88 3.05 18.12
C ASP A 113 -4.17 2.46 17.52
N GLY A 114 -4.25 1.13 17.46
CA GLY A 114 -5.43 0.41 16.97
C GLY A 114 -6.61 0.44 17.93
N HIS A 115 -6.36 0.47 19.25
CA HIS A 115 -7.44 0.51 20.24
C HIS A 115 -8.16 1.85 20.18
N LYS A 116 -7.40 2.95 20.03
CA LYS A 116 -7.98 4.27 19.82
C LYS A 116 -8.80 4.35 18.54
N GLN A 117 -8.35 3.72 17.44
CA GLN A 117 -9.15 3.63 16.20
C GLN A 117 -10.44 2.85 16.44
N ALA A 118 -10.36 1.70 17.12
CA ALA A 118 -11.53 0.91 17.44
C ALA A 118 -12.54 1.67 18.32
N GLU A 119 -12.07 2.44 19.30
CA GLU A 119 -12.94 3.30 20.14
C GLU A 119 -13.67 4.34 19.29
N LEU A 120 -12.97 5.04 18.39
CA LEU A 120 -13.58 6.05 17.52
C LEU A 120 -14.62 5.45 16.56
N PHE A 121 -14.29 4.32 15.92
CA PHE A 121 -15.21 3.63 15.01
C PHE A 121 -16.44 3.06 15.70
N THR A 122 -16.26 2.55 16.92
CA THR A 122 -17.34 1.89 17.67
C THR A 122 -18.08 2.79 18.64
N ALA A 123 -17.72 4.07 18.71
CA ALA A 123 -18.47 5.08 19.44
C ALA A 123 -19.92 5.12 18.92
N PRO A 124 -20.93 5.03 19.80
CA PRO A 124 -22.32 5.15 19.39
C PRO A 124 -22.62 6.51 18.75
N LEU A 125 -23.49 6.55 17.74
CA LEU A 125 -23.95 7.82 17.15
C LEU A 125 -24.68 8.70 18.18
N GLU A 126 -25.39 8.05 19.09
CA GLU A 126 -26.09 8.69 20.22
C GLU A 126 -25.22 8.78 21.49
N GLU A 127 -23.89 8.83 21.34
CA GLU A 127 -22.97 8.99 22.48
C GLU A 127 -23.33 10.25 23.30
N SER A 128 -23.52 10.02 24.60
CA SER A 128 -23.93 11.04 25.58
C SER A 128 -22.79 11.99 25.93
N ASP A 129 -21.55 11.48 25.92
CA ASP A 129 -20.35 12.29 26.07
C ASP A 129 -20.09 13.06 24.77
N THR A 130 -20.37 14.37 24.81
CA THR A 130 -20.26 15.22 23.63
C THR A 130 -18.83 15.31 23.10
N GLU A 131 -17.81 15.22 23.96
CA GLU A 131 -16.41 15.27 23.52
C GLU A 131 -16.04 13.99 22.76
N LYS A 132 -16.44 12.83 23.26
CA LYS A 132 -16.23 11.55 22.57
C LYS A 132 -16.96 11.46 21.25
N ARG A 133 -18.23 11.89 21.24
CA ARG A 133 -19.04 11.93 20.02
C ARG A 133 -18.37 12.82 18.96
N GLN A 134 -17.97 14.03 19.34
CA GLN A 134 -17.30 14.95 18.42
C GLN A 134 -15.98 14.38 17.90
N ALA A 135 -15.17 13.76 18.77
CA ALA A 135 -13.91 13.16 18.36
C ALA A 135 -14.10 12.02 17.33
N ALA A 136 -15.12 11.18 17.52
CA ALA A 136 -15.46 10.12 16.58
C ALA A 136 -16.00 10.66 15.25
N GLU A 137 -16.86 11.68 15.31
CA GLU A 137 -17.38 12.37 14.13
C GLU A 137 -16.26 13.03 13.33
N ASP A 138 -15.42 13.84 13.96
CA ASP A 138 -14.30 14.53 13.33
C ASP A 138 -13.35 13.53 12.65
N PHE A 139 -13.06 12.41 13.32
CA PHE A 139 -12.23 11.35 12.77
C PHE A 139 -12.83 10.74 11.49
N VAL A 140 -14.11 10.36 11.52
CA VAL A 140 -14.78 9.74 10.36
C VAL A 140 -14.95 10.73 9.21
N ILE A 141 -15.38 11.96 9.49
CA ILE A 141 -15.53 12.99 8.47
C ILE A 141 -14.19 13.32 7.85
N GLU A 142 -13.12 13.51 8.64
CA GLU A 142 -11.80 13.79 8.08
C GLU A 142 -11.31 12.65 7.17
N MET A 143 -11.53 11.39 7.55
CA MET A 143 -11.18 10.25 6.70
C MET A 143 -11.97 10.24 5.39
N LEU A 144 -13.27 10.53 5.41
CA LEU A 144 -14.11 10.59 4.21
C LEU A 144 -13.73 11.76 3.29
N GLU A 145 -13.33 12.89 3.86
CA GLU A 145 -12.94 14.07 3.09
C GLU A 145 -11.52 13.94 2.51
N LYS A 146 -10.57 13.41 3.29
CA LYS A 146 -9.14 13.49 2.98
C LYS A 146 -8.48 12.20 2.55
N SER A 147 -9.18 11.06 2.60
CA SER A 147 -8.66 9.76 2.17
C SER A 147 -9.39 9.24 0.94
N HIS A 148 -8.68 8.59 0.01
CA HIS A 148 -9.30 7.89 -1.13
C HIS A 148 -9.57 6.42 -0.83
N MET A 149 -8.80 5.85 0.09
CA MET A 149 -8.96 4.48 0.55
C MET A 149 -8.60 4.43 2.04
N TYR A 150 -9.01 3.36 2.71
CA TYR A 150 -8.60 3.12 4.08
C TYR A 150 -7.85 1.79 4.17
N LYS A 151 -6.55 1.91 4.40
CA LYS A 151 -5.68 0.76 4.67
C LYS A 151 -5.75 0.46 6.16
N VAL A 152 -6.37 -0.67 6.47
CA VAL A 152 -6.31 -1.27 7.81
C VAL A 152 -4.90 -1.82 8.02
N CYS A 153 -4.05 -1.04 8.68
CA CYS A 153 -2.64 -1.39 8.88
C CYS A 153 -2.46 -2.53 9.91
N HIS A 154 -1.47 -3.37 9.65
CA HIS A 154 -0.85 -4.26 10.62
C HIS A 154 0.53 -3.68 10.99
N ILE A 155 0.95 -3.83 12.23
CA ILE A 155 2.31 -3.48 12.64
C ILE A 155 3.04 -4.76 13.03
N SER A 156 4.14 -5.04 12.33
CA SER A 156 4.99 -6.22 12.54
C SER A 156 6.17 -5.96 13.48
N ALA A 157 6.18 -4.81 14.17
CA ALA A 157 7.25 -4.36 15.05
C ALA A 157 6.76 -4.17 16.49
N ASP A 158 7.69 -4.12 17.45
CA ASP A 158 7.39 -3.88 18.86
C ASP A 158 6.67 -2.53 19.02
N GLY A 159 5.40 -2.55 19.43
CA GLY A 159 4.55 -1.36 19.51
C GLY A 159 3.13 -1.69 19.99
N LEU A 160 2.28 -0.65 20.09
CA LEU A 160 0.85 -0.85 20.31
C LEU A 160 0.24 -1.59 19.11
N PRO A 161 -0.72 -2.51 19.32
CA PRO A 161 -1.35 -3.23 18.22
C PRO A 161 -2.07 -2.25 17.30
N ALA A 162 -1.86 -2.38 16.00
CA ALA A 162 -2.61 -1.62 15.00
C ALA A 162 -4.02 -2.19 14.85
N LEU A 163 -4.93 -1.44 14.23
CA LEU A 163 -6.32 -1.86 14.06
C LEU A 163 -6.43 -3.22 13.35
N GLY A 164 -5.60 -3.46 12.33
CA GLY A 164 -5.58 -4.74 11.62
C GLY A 164 -5.24 -5.93 12.51
N ASP A 165 -4.41 -5.72 13.53
CA ASP A 165 -4.07 -6.79 14.47
C ASP A 165 -5.22 -7.05 15.44
N LEU A 166 -5.98 -6.01 15.79
CA LEU A 166 -7.14 -6.12 16.67
C LEU A 166 -8.31 -6.84 16.01
N VAL A 167 -8.68 -6.53 14.76
CA VAL A 167 -9.87 -7.12 14.10
C VAL A 167 -9.82 -8.65 13.94
N LYS A 168 -8.64 -9.26 14.11
CA LYS A 168 -8.47 -10.72 14.14
C LYS A 168 -9.02 -11.34 15.44
N ASN A 169 -9.12 -10.56 16.51
CA ASN A 169 -9.57 -10.98 17.82
C ASN A 169 -11.11 -10.97 17.90
N GLU A 170 -11.71 -11.95 18.57
CA GLU A 170 -13.17 -12.12 18.60
C GLU A 170 -13.93 -10.88 19.08
N GLY A 171 -13.39 -10.15 20.06
CA GLY A 171 -14.02 -8.93 20.60
C GLY A 171 -13.96 -7.69 19.71
N PHE A 172 -13.25 -7.75 18.57
CA PHE A 172 -13.07 -6.63 17.65
C PHE A 172 -13.50 -6.97 16.20
N ARG A 173 -14.11 -8.14 15.97
CA ARG A 173 -14.48 -8.59 14.62
C ARG A 173 -15.52 -7.70 13.93
N ASP A 174 -16.30 -6.96 14.71
CA ASP A 174 -17.38 -6.11 14.22
C ASP A 174 -17.04 -4.61 14.24
N VAL A 175 -15.80 -4.24 14.57
CA VAL A 175 -15.36 -2.84 14.69
C VAL A 175 -15.54 -2.06 13.39
N ASP A 176 -15.50 -2.74 12.25
CA ASP A 176 -15.59 -2.19 10.90
C ASP A 176 -16.97 -2.40 10.24
N HIS A 177 -17.99 -2.80 11.01
CA HIS A 177 -19.38 -2.88 10.53
C HIS A 177 -20.47 -2.84 11.62
N ARG A 178 -20.17 -2.32 12.82
CA ARG A 178 -21.15 -2.29 13.92
C ARG A 178 -22.26 -1.27 13.63
N LEU A 179 -23.51 -1.70 13.78
CA LEU A 179 -24.67 -0.82 13.58
C LEU A 179 -24.80 0.19 14.72
N GLY A 180 -25.27 1.40 14.40
CA GLY A 180 -25.49 2.49 15.34
C GLY A 180 -24.20 3.18 15.81
N THR A 181 -23.08 3.01 15.10
CA THR A 181 -21.79 3.62 15.43
C THR A 181 -21.24 4.50 14.31
N PHE A 182 -20.17 5.24 14.60
CA PHE A 182 -19.52 6.08 13.60
C PHE A 182 -18.91 5.29 12.43
N ASP A 183 -18.55 4.03 12.61
CA ASP A 183 -18.18 3.14 11.49
C ASP A 183 -19.34 2.94 10.50
N GLU A 184 -20.58 2.80 10.97
CA GLU A 184 -21.74 2.73 10.07
C GLU A 184 -21.83 4.00 9.20
N THR A 185 -21.55 5.17 9.79
CA THR A 185 -21.48 6.43 9.04
C THR A 185 -20.34 6.42 8.03
N TYR A 186 -19.15 5.93 8.42
CA TYR A 186 -18.02 5.79 7.51
C TYR A 186 -18.39 4.90 6.32
N ARG A 187 -18.92 3.70 6.56
CA ARG A 187 -19.34 2.77 5.49
C ARG A 187 -20.42 3.38 4.61
N TYR A 188 -21.42 4.03 5.20
CA TYR A 188 -22.47 4.72 4.44
C TYR A 188 -21.86 5.78 3.53
N GLY A 189 -20.98 6.63 4.06
CA GLY A 189 -20.30 7.68 3.30
C GLY A 189 -19.49 7.13 2.12
N THR A 190 -18.74 6.05 2.32
CA THR A 190 -17.94 5.44 1.22
C THR A 190 -18.75 4.86 0.07
N VAL A 191 -20.06 4.61 0.27
CA VAL A 191 -20.96 4.03 -0.74
C VAL A 191 -21.90 5.07 -1.34
N HIS A 192 -22.35 6.02 -0.54
CA HIS A 192 -23.46 6.91 -0.89
C HIS A 192 -23.06 8.37 -1.08
N TRP A 193 -21.88 8.79 -0.62
CA TRP A 193 -21.43 10.16 -0.80
C TRP A 193 -20.46 10.27 -1.97
N GLU A 194 -20.59 11.34 -2.72
CA GLU A 194 -19.68 11.70 -3.80
C GLU A 194 -18.74 12.79 -3.30
N SER A 195 -17.44 12.51 -3.32
CA SER A 195 -16.45 13.49 -2.87
C SER A 195 -16.41 14.67 -3.84
N THR A 196 -16.55 15.89 -3.32
CA THR A 196 -16.32 17.12 -4.10
C THR A 196 -14.85 17.52 -4.13
N ARG A 197 -13.97 16.74 -3.48
CA ARG A 197 -12.54 17.02 -3.47
C ARG A 197 -11.92 16.59 -4.79
N GLU A 198 -11.24 17.53 -5.43
CA GLU A 198 -10.43 17.25 -6.61
C GLU A 198 -9.25 16.34 -6.27
N VAL A 199 -8.91 15.48 -7.22
CA VAL A 199 -7.77 14.57 -7.08
C VAL A 199 -6.52 15.25 -7.62
N GLU A 200 -5.55 15.50 -6.74
CA GLU A 200 -4.27 16.10 -7.14
C GLU A 200 -3.38 15.06 -7.84
N ARG A 201 -3.01 15.37 -9.09
CA ARG A 201 -2.01 14.60 -9.82
C ARG A 201 -0.61 14.99 -9.35
N LEU A 202 0.14 14.02 -8.84
CA LEU A 202 1.55 14.18 -8.56
C LEU A 202 2.40 13.90 -9.81
N THR A 203 3.50 14.62 -9.92
CA THR A 203 4.58 14.31 -10.86
C THR A 203 5.62 13.45 -10.16
N ARG A 204 6.09 12.38 -10.82
CA ARG A 204 7.22 11.58 -10.31
C ARG A 204 8.42 12.49 -10.09
N GLN A 205 9.04 12.41 -8.91
CA GLN A 205 10.28 13.14 -8.67
C GLN A 205 11.41 12.53 -9.52
N PRO A 206 12.27 13.35 -10.14
CA PRO A 206 13.45 12.82 -10.83
C PRO A 206 14.34 12.10 -9.82
N THR A 207 14.62 10.81 -10.04
CA THR A 207 15.45 10.02 -9.13
C THR A 207 16.95 10.17 -9.43
N GLY A 208 17.31 10.72 -10.59
CA GLY A 208 18.70 10.77 -11.07
C GLY A 208 19.27 9.39 -11.45
N GLU A 209 18.47 8.33 -11.34
CA GLU A 209 18.87 6.97 -11.65
C GLU A 209 19.01 6.77 -13.16
N GLU A 210 19.89 5.85 -13.55
CA GLU A 210 19.99 5.41 -14.94
C GLU A 210 18.82 4.47 -15.29
N LEU A 211 18.50 4.40 -16.58
CA LEU A 211 17.52 3.43 -17.07
C LEU A 211 18.09 2.02 -17.02
N ILE A 212 17.31 1.09 -16.49
CA ILE A 212 17.67 -0.33 -16.45
C ILE A 212 17.43 -0.90 -17.85
N ARG A 213 18.49 -1.33 -18.55
CA ARG A 213 18.40 -1.95 -19.88
C ARG A 213 18.43 -3.47 -19.75
N ALA A 214 17.25 -4.08 -19.73
CA ALA A 214 17.09 -5.51 -19.49
C ALA A 214 15.73 -5.99 -20.03
N THR A 215 15.27 -7.20 -19.66
CA THR A 215 13.88 -7.62 -19.91
C THR A 215 13.09 -7.62 -18.59
N PRO A 216 11.77 -7.79 -18.60
CA PRO A 216 11.01 -7.91 -17.36
C PRO A 216 11.55 -9.04 -16.46
N THR A 217 11.90 -10.19 -17.03
CA THR A 217 12.29 -11.39 -16.28
C THR A 217 13.80 -11.62 -16.17
N GLU A 218 14.63 -10.89 -16.90
CA GLU A 218 16.09 -11.01 -16.86
C GLU A 218 16.74 -9.73 -16.30
N PRO A 219 17.78 -9.84 -15.46
CA PRO A 219 18.46 -8.68 -14.87
C PRO A 219 19.26 -7.90 -15.90
N ALA A 220 19.64 -6.66 -15.55
CA ALA A 220 20.59 -5.90 -16.35
C ALA A 220 21.94 -6.62 -16.43
N ARG A 221 22.57 -6.59 -17.61
CA ARG A 221 23.95 -7.09 -17.75
C ARG A 221 24.88 -6.13 -17.04
N ARG A 222 25.53 -6.58 -15.97
CA ARG A 222 26.64 -5.84 -15.36
C ARG A 222 27.88 -6.06 -16.21
N GLU A 223 28.45 -5.00 -16.77
CA GLU A 223 29.79 -5.08 -17.37
C GLU A 223 30.76 -5.46 -16.24
N SER A 224 31.50 -6.55 -16.43
CA SER A 224 32.49 -7.08 -15.49
C SER A 224 33.80 -6.33 -15.56
#